data_AF-A0A821YSW1-F1
#
_entry.id   AF-A0A821YSW1-F1
#
_cell.length_a   1.000
_cell.length_b   1.000
_cell.length_c   1.000
_cell.angle_alpha   90.00
_cell.angle_beta   90.00
_cell.angle_gamma   90.00
#
_symmetry.space_group_name_H-M   'P 1'
#
loop_
_entity.id
_entity.type
_entity.pdbx_description
1 polymer ?
#
loop_
_entity_poly.entity_id
_entity_poly.type
_entity_poly.pdbx_seq_one_letter_code
_entity_poly.pdbx_strand_id
1 'polypeptide(L)' 'WTDYNEWSTCSVTCGEGFQFRKRDCVTVNDTNQNISSEKCIGKDTEIQPCTVTSCPGK' A
#
# COMPACT_ATOMS: atom_id res chain seq x y z
N TRP A 1 11.15 2.83 8.32
CA TRP A 1 10.15 2.72 7.25
C TRP A 1 10.34 3.88 6.30
N THR A 2 10.26 3.65 5.00
CA THR A 2 10.02 4.73 4.02
C THR A 2 8.62 5.30 4.20
N ASP A 3 8.32 6.38 3.48
CA ASP A 3 6.93 6.75 3.24
C ASP A 3 6.20 5.62 2.51
N TYR A 4 4.89 5.58 2.69
CA TYR A 4 4.05 4.69 1.90
C TYR A 4 4.09 5.11 0.43
N ASN A 5 4.19 4.11 -0.43
CA ASN A 5 3.93 4.27 -1.85
C ASN A 5 2.49 4.74 -2.09
N GLU A 6 2.23 5.16 -3.32
CA GLU A 6 0.87 5.45 -3.75
C GLU A 6 -0.04 4.24 -3.56
N TRP A 7 -1.33 4.53 -3.37
CA TRP A 7 -2.34 3.49 -3.32
C TRP A 7 -2.39 2.75 -4.66
N SER A 8 -2.55 1.43 -4.59
CA SER A 8 -2.87 0.61 -5.76
C SER A 8 -4.16 1.09 -6.42
N THR A 9 -4.38 0.68 -7.67
CA THR A 9 -5.73 0.75 -8.23
C THR A 9 -6.71 -0.03 -7.35
N CYS A 10 -7.98 0.38 -7.39
CA CYS A 10 -9.04 -0.33 -6.69
C CYS A 10 -9.10 -1.79 -7.20
N SER A 11 -9.36 -2.73 -6.30
CA SER A 11 -9.45 -4.17 -6.62
C SER A 11 -10.58 -4.50 -7.60
N VAL A 12 -11.53 -3.57 -7.75
CA VAL A 12 -12.65 -3.65 -8.67
C VAL A 12 -12.53 -2.57 -9.73
N THR A 13 -13.05 -2.87 -10.92
CA THR A 13 -13.19 -1.89 -12.01
C THR A 13 -14.47 -1.06 -11.90
N CYS A 14 -15.36 -1.42 -10.98
CA CYS A 14 -16.59 -0.70 -10.67
C CYS A 14 -17.13 -1.10 -9.27
N GLY A 15 -17.89 -0.22 -8.62
CA GLY A 15 -18.52 -0.52 -7.33
C GLY A 15 -17.56 -0.43 -6.15
N GLU A 16 -17.83 -1.19 -5.09
CA GLU A 16 -17.03 -1.18 -3.85
C GLU A 16 -15.91 -2.22 -3.93
N GLY A 17 -14.70 -1.81 -3.53
CA GLY A 17 -13.55 -2.70 -3.44
C GLY A 17 -12.53 -2.19 -2.43
N PHE A 18 -11.29 -2.65 -2.58
CA PHE A 18 -10.18 -2.29 -1.70
C PHE A 18 -8.97 -1.86 -2.52
N GLN A 19 -8.17 -0.97 -1.95
CA GLN A 19 -6.86 -0.60 -2.45
C GLN A 19 -5.84 -0.79 -1.33
N PHE A 20 -4.60 -1.06 -1.72
CA PHE A 20 -3.50 -1.33 -0.82
C PHE A 20 -2.31 -0.42 -1.11
N ARG A 21 -1.54 -0.09 -0.08
CA ARG A 21 -0.26 0.59 -0.23
C ARG A 21 0.78 -0.09 0.64
N LYS A 22 2.05 0.04 0.25
CA LYS A 22 3.19 -0.57 0.92
C LYS A 22 4.27 0.45 1.21
N ARG A 23 5.10 0.17 2.20
CA ARG A 23 6.32 0.91 2.51
C ARG A 23 7.44 -0.06 2.83
N ASP A 24 8.67 0.34 2.54
CA ASP A 24 9.84 -0.50 2.74
C ASP A 24 10.54 -0.23 4.07
N CYS A 25 11.19 -1.24 4.60
CA CYS A 25 12.01 -1.14 5.81
C CYS A 25 13.46 -0.88 5.39
N VAL A 26 13.87 0.39 5.43
CA VAL A 26 15.24 0.82 5.12
C VAL A 26 15.98 1.28 6.37
N THR A 27 17.31 1.10 6.37
CA THR A 27 18.21 1.67 7.38
C THR A 27 18.58 3.11 7.04
N VAL A 28 18.58 4.00 8.03
CA VAL A 28 18.91 5.44 7.88
C VAL A 28 20.43 5.69 7.95
N ASN A 29 21.22 4.79 7.37
CA ASN A 29 22.67 4.97 7.22
C ASN A 29 22.97 5.32 5.75
N ASP A 30 24.17 5.84 5.46
CA ASP A 30 24.61 6.32 4.13
C ASP A 30 24.36 5.36 2.95
N THR A 31 24.04 4.09 3.21
CA THR A 31 23.83 3.04 2.22
C THR A 31 22.36 2.76 1.88
N ASN A 32 21.37 3.35 2.58
CA ASN A 32 19.91 3.12 2.37
C ASN A 32 19.55 1.64 2.10
N GLN A 33 20.20 0.72 2.82
CA GLN A 33 19.99 -0.70 2.58
C GLN A 33 18.61 -1.15 3.10
N ASN A 34 17.90 -1.90 2.25
CA ASN A 34 16.73 -2.68 2.64
C ASN A 34 17.15 -3.70 3.69
N ILE A 35 16.45 -3.70 4.82
CA ILE A 35 16.63 -4.68 5.89
C ILE A 35 15.34 -5.50 6.05
N SER A 36 15.45 -6.66 6.71
CA SER A 36 14.28 -7.48 7.04
C SER A 36 13.22 -6.63 7.74
N SER A 37 11.98 -6.73 7.26
CA SER A 37 10.81 -6.04 7.81
C SER A 37 10.58 -6.36 9.29
N GLU A 38 11.08 -7.48 9.79
CA GLU A 38 11.04 -7.90 11.20
C GLU A 38 11.78 -6.93 12.14
N LYS A 39 12.73 -6.15 11.62
CA LYS A 39 13.46 -5.13 12.39
C LYS A 39 12.72 -3.80 12.46
N CYS A 40 11.77 -3.55 11.57
CA CYS A 40 10.93 -2.37 11.63
C CYS A 40 9.64 -2.67 12.41
N ILE A 41 9.41 -1.94 13.50
CA ILE A 41 8.18 -2.08 14.28
C ILE A 41 7.03 -1.41 13.52
N GLY A 42 5.95 -2.16 13.27
CA GLY A 42 4.73 -1.67 12.60
C GLY A 42 4.37 -2.48 11.36
N LYS A 43 3.29 -2.11 10.68
CA LYS A 43 2.84 -2.77 9.44
C LYS A 43 3.55 -2.16 8.23
N ASP A 44 3.97 -3.01 7.31
CA ASP A 44 4.52 -2.65 5.99
C ASP A 44 3.39 -2.36 4.96
N THR A 45 2.20 -2.90 5.20
CA THR A 45 1.04 -2.81 4.30
C THR A 45 -0.16 -2.15 4.98
N GLU A 46 -0.86 -1.31 4.23
CA GLU A 46 -2.17 -0.77 4.60
C GLU A 46 -3.23 -1.12 3.54
N ILE A 47 -4.48 -1.25 4.00
CA ILE A 47 -5.64 -1.56 3.19
C ILE A 47 -6.73 -0.56 3.53
N GLN A 48 -7.40 -0.01 2.51
CA GLN A 48 -8.57 0.84 2.69
C GLN A 48 -9.65 0.56 1.64
N PRO A 49 -10.94 0.83 1.94
CA PRO A 49 -11.99 0.73 0.96
C PRO A 49 -11.81 1.77 -0.17
N CYS A 50 -12.31 1.43 -1.36
CA CYS A 50 -12.42 2.32 -2.50
C CYS A 50 -13.76 2.11 -3.21
N THR A 51 -14.25 3.15 -3.88
CA THR A 51 -15.49 3.11 -4.65
C THR A 51 -15.22 3.62 -6.06
N VAL A 52 -15.56 2.81 -7.07
CA VAL A 52 -15.48 3.19 -8.48
C VAL A 52 -16.90 3.46 -8.98
N THR A 53 -17.17 4.71 -9.33
CA THR A 53 -18.52 5.30 -9.48
C THR A 53 -19.41 4.65 -10.55
N SER A 54 -18.87 3.91 -11.52
CA SER A 54 -19.63 3.44 -12.68
C SER A 54 -19.50 1.95 -12.91
N CYS A 55 -20.57 1.19 -12.63
CA CYS A 55 -20.70 -0.20 -13.03
C CYS A 55 -21.56 -0.32 -14.29
N PRO A 56 -21.01 -0.80 -15.43
CA PRO A 56 -21.84 -1.13 -16.59
C PRO A 56 -22.78 -2.29 -16.25
N GLY A 57 -24.09 -2.08 -16.41
CA GLY A 57 -25.10 -3.12 -16.22
C GLY A 57 -25.72 -3.21 -14.82
N LYS A 58 -25.69 -2.12 -14.04
CA LYS A 58 -26.58 -1.95 -12.89
C LYS A 58 -27.82 -1.15 -13.28
#